data_AF-A0A355AJL6-F1
#
_entry.id   AF-A0A355AJL6-F1
#
_cell.length_a   1.000
_cell.length_b   1.000
_cell.length_c   1.000
_cell.angle_alpha   90.00
_cell.angle_beta   90.00
_cell.angle_gamma   90.00
#
_symmetry.space_group_name_H-M   'P 1'
#
loop_
_entity.id
_entity.type
_entity.pdbx_description
1 polymer ?
#
loop_
_entity_poly.entity_id
_entity_poly.type
_entity_poly.pdbx_seq_one_letter_code
_entity_poly.pdbx_strand_id
1 'polypeptide(L)' 'MPTITFATEKKEIQVPEGANLRKEALAAGVSLYPGVHKVLNCHGMGSCGSCRVLVTKGM' A
#
# COMPACT_ATOMS: atom_id res chain seq x y z
N MET A 1 -3.61 16.48 7.82
CA MET A 1 -4.00 15.27 7.06
C MET A 1 -2.88 14.97 6.08
N PRO A 2 -2.06 13.94 6.34
CA PRO A 2 -1.06 13.49 5.38
C PRO A 2 -1.69 13.04 4.05
N THR A 3 -0.88 13.12 3.00
CA THR A 3 -1.25 12.71 1.64
C THR A 3 -0.36 11.55 1.20
N ILE A 4 -0.96 10.53 0.60
CA ILE A 4 -0.24 9.44 -0.06
C ILE A 4 -0.39 9.60 -1.57
N THR A 5 0.74 9.67 -2.28
CA THR A 5 0.79 9.68 -3.75
C THR A 5 1.30 8.33 -4.26
N PHE A 6 0.45 7.60 -4.97
CA PHE A 6 0.79 6.36 -5.65
C PHE A 6 1.36 6.66 -7.03
N ALA A 7 2.69 6.61 -7.17
CA ALA A 7 3.39 7.04 -8.37
C ALA A 7 3.03 6.21 -9.63
N THR A 8 2.88 4.89 -9.47
CA THR A 8 2.56 3.99 -10.59
C THR A 8 1.12 4.18 -11.07
N GLU A 9 0.19 4.31 -10.13
CA GLU A 9 -1.24 4.43 -10.38
C GLU A 9 -1.66 5.88 -10.68
N LYS A 10 -0.74 6.85 -10.52
CA LYS A 10 -0.99 8.29 -10.64
C LYS A 10 -2.21 8.73 -9.83
N LYS A 11 -2.31 8.20 -8.61
CA LYS A 11 -3.44 8.41 -7.70
C LYS A 11 -2.96 9.07 -6.43
N GLU A 12 -3.82 9.90 -5.85
CA GLU A 12 -3.56 10.59 -4.60
C GLU A 12 -4.74 10.40 -3.65
N ILE A 13 -4.45 10.17 -2.37
CA ILE A 13 -5.45 10.07 -1.30
C ILE A 13 -5.00 10.85 -0.08
N GLN A 14 -5.96 11.46 0.61
CA GLN A 14 -5.74 12.05 1.93
C GLN A 14 -6.12 11.03 3.01
N VAL A 15 -5.30 10.93 4.05
CA VAL A 15 -5.49 9.96 5.12
C VAL A 15 -5.30 10.62 6.49
N PRO A 16 -5.87 10.05 7.56
CA PRO A 16 -5.54 10.48 8.90
C PRO A 16 -4.09 10.14 9.25
N GLU A 17 -3.53 10.85 10.21
CA GLU A 17 -2.21 10.52 10.75
C GLU A 17 -2.24 9.14 11.44
N GLY A 18 -1.17 8.36 11.29
CA GLY A 18 -1.11 6.99 11.77
C GLY A 18 -1.85 5.97 10.89
N ALA A 19 -2.44 6.39 9.76
CA ALA A 19 -3.09 5.48 8.82
C ALA A 19 -2.11 4.42 8.30
N ASN A 20 -2.61 3.19 8.12
CA ASN A 20 -1.80 2.08 7.65
C ASN A 20 -1.71 2.09 6.12
N LEU A 21 -0.53 2.36 5.58
CA LEU A 21 -0.28 2.47 4.14
C LEU A 21 -0.83 1.29 3.33
N ARG A 22 -0.69 0.05 3.82
CA ARG A 22 -1.20 -1.16 3.14
C ARG A 22 -2.72 -1.16 3.05
N LYS A 23 -3.42 -0.82 4.14
CA LYS A 23 -4.89 -0.81 4.17
C LYS A 23 -5.45 0.27 3.26
N GLU A 24 -4.90 1.48 3.34
CA GLU A 24 -5.36 2.62 2.53
C GLU A 24 -5.09 2.40 1.04
N ALA A 25 -3.94 1.81 0.67
CA ALA A 25 -3.66 1.43 -0.71
C ALA A 25 -4.72 0.45 -1.26
N LEU A 26 -5.03 -0.61 -0.51
CA LEU A 26 -6.03 -1.60 -0.92
C LEU A 26 -7.44 -0.98 -1.01
N ALA A 27 -7.82 -0.14 -0.06
CA ALA A 27 -9.09 0.58 -0.06
C ALA A 27 -9.21 1.54 -1.26
N ALA A 28 -8.09 2.17 -1.64
CA ALA A 28 -8.00 3.02 -2.83
C ALA A 28 -7.93 2.22 -4.15
N GLY A 29 -8.00 0.89 -4.11
CA GLY A 29 -7.92 0.01 -5.28
C GLY A 29 -6.51 -0.11 -5.87
N VAL A 30 -5.48 0.21 -5.10
CA VAL A 30 -4.07 0.02 -5.49
C VAL A 30 -3.66 -1.41 -5.15
N SER A 31 -3.31 -2.18 -6.19
CA SER A 31 -2.96 -3.59 -6.05
C SER A 31 -1.52 -3.77 -5.57
N LEU A 32 -1.35 -4.19 -4.32
CA LEU A 32 -0.03 -4.48 -3.74
C LEU A 32 0.48 -5.90 -4.04
N TYR A 33 -0.38 -6.79 -4.53
CA TYR A 33 -0.06 -8.21 -4.65
C TYR A 33 0.04 -8.67 -6.11
N PRO A 34 1.25 -8.82 -6.65
CA PRO A 34 1.44 -9.39 -7.96
C PRO A 34 1.29 -10.92 -7.95
N GLY A 35 0.86 -11.48 -9.09
CA GLY A 35 0.84 -12.94 -9.32
C GLY A 35 0.07 -13.73 -8.26
N VAL A 36 0.70 -14.80 -7.76
CA VAL A 36 0.11 -15.74 -6.79
C VAL A 36 -0.24 -15.10 -5.44
N HIS A 37 0.41 -13.97 -5.09
CA HIS A 37 0.14 -13.29 -3.83
C HIS A 37 -1.23 -12.60 -3.78
N LYS A 38 -1.96 -12.53 -4.89
CA LYS A 38 -3.39 -12.16 -4.87
C LYS A 38 -4.20 -13.05 -3.92
N VAL A 39 -3.80 -14.32 -3.79
CA VAL A 39 -4.44 -15.31 -2.90
C VAL A 39 -3.51 -15.71 -1.76
N LEU A 40 -2.21 -15.88 -2.02
CA LEU A 40 -1.23 -16.39 -1.06
C LEU A 40 -0.43 -15.29 -0.36
N ASN A 41 -1.07 -14.18 0.04
CA ASN A 41 -0.41 -13.16 0.87
C ASN A 41 -0.63 -13.41 2.36
N CYS A 42 0.25 -12.85 3.20
CA CYS A 42 0.18 -12.97 4.66
C CYS A 42 -0.88 -12.06 5.32
N HIS A 43 -1.78 -11.45 4.54
CA HIS A 43 -2.80 -10.52 5.04
C HIS A 43 -2.29 -9.33 5.87
N GLY A 44 -1.00 -9.00 5.79
CA GLY A 44 -0.38 -7.91 6.55
C GLY A 44 0.35 -8.34 7.82
N MET A 45 0.57 -9.65 8.04
CA MET A 45 1.32 -10.19 9.18
C MET A 45 2.85 -10.05 9.04
N GLY A 46 3.35 -9.53 7.91
CA GLY A 46 4.78 -9.28 7.68
C GLY A 46 5.62 -10.50 7.28
N SER A 47 5.05 -11.70 7.18
CA SER A 47 5.81 -12.94 6.93
C SER A 47 6.16 -13.20 5.46
N CYS A 48 5.38 -12.69 4.51
CA CYS A 48 5.61 -12.97 3.07
C CYS A 48 6.32 -11.85 2.30
N GLY A 49 6.40 -10.63 2.86
CA GLY A 49 7.04 -9.49 2.19
C GLY A 49 6.42 -9.02 0.86
N SER A 50 5.29 -9.59 0.43
CA SER A 50 4.75 -9.35 -0.92
C SER A 50 4.05 -8.00 -1.09
N CYS A 51 3.63 -7.34 0.00
CA CYS A 51 3.06 -5.99 -0.03
C CYS A 51 4.10 -4.87 0.07
N ARG A 52 5.38 -5.16 -0.23
CA ARG A 52 6.46 -4.17 -0.18
C ARG A 52 6.22 -3.02 -1.16
N VAL A 53 6.60 -1.83 -0.74
CA VAL A 53 6.57 -0.61 -1.57
C VAL A 53 7.88 0.14 -1.41
N LEU A 54 8.24 0.93 -2.41
CA LEU A 54 9.35 1.87 -2.34
C LEU A 54 8.82 3.25 -1.94
N VAL A 55 9.28 3.77 -0.80
CA VAL A 55 9.00 5.14 -0.39
C VAL A 55 10.04 6.06 -1.03
N THR A 56 9.62 6.93 -1.94
CA THR A 56 10.51 7.83 -2.67
C THR A 56 10.58 9.24 -2.09
N LYS A 57 9.57 9.65 -1.31
CA LYS A 57 9.47 10.96 -0.63
C LYS A 57 8.68 10.83 0.67
N GLY A 58 9.09 11.60 1.69
CA GLY A 58 8.49 11.60 3.03
C GLY A 58 8.97 10.42 3.87
N MET A 59 9.59 10.72 5.01
CA MET A 59 9.98 9.75 6.05
C MET A 59 9.70 10.36 7.42
#